data_AF-A0AAJ0WGI7-F1
#
_entry.id   AF-A0AAJ0WGI7-F1
#
_cell.length_a   1.000
_cell.length_b   1.000
_cell.length_c   1.000
_cell.angle_alpha   90.00
_cell.angle_beta   90.00
_cell.angle_gamma   90.00
#
_symmetry.space_group_name_H-M   'P 1'
#
loop_
_entity.id
_entity.type
_entity.pdbx_description
1 polymer ?
#
loop_
_entity_poly.entity_id
_entity_poly.type
_entity_poly.pdbx_seq_one_letter_code
_entity_poly.pdbx_strand_id
1 'polypeptide(L)'
;MTTKQLCLLGLLFFLISYLFFSKVLPDFQVPIDFAHWFNLIGAWLLLSFNDVFPKNKLNIVASIITALGVIAHIGLCTIDFIMWSFGNNEVAKEALSNQISNAPSILYPFIIVGPSLLFIGLAIHALNFLKTYTIIATMVIVGAVSIGFSFFILKNGIYMLLSCVVFVVGLGLLLCRKETERGDTKQKEFGKL
;
A
#
# COMPACT_ATOMS: atom_id res chain seq x y z
N MET A 1 9.24 -6.12 18.75
CA MET A 1 9.38 -5.89 17.30
C MET A 1 9.55 -4.40 17.07
N THR A 2 10.54 -3.96 16.29
CA THR A 2 10.73 -2.52 16.02
C THR A 2 9.74 -2.03 14.95
N THR A 3 9.43 -0.73 14.92
CA THR A 3 8.53 -0.16 13.90
C THR A 3 9.02 -0.43 12.47
N LYS A 4 10.34 -0.43 12.26
CA LYS A 4 10.94 -0.80 10.97
C LYS A 4 10.63 -2.26 10.59
N GLN A 5 10.70 -3.19 11.54
CA GLN A 5 10.32 -4.58 11.29
C GLN A 5 8.83 -4.71 10.95
N LEU A 6 7.95 -3.93 11.59
CA LEU A 6 6.51 -3.91 11.26
C LEU A 6 6.27 -3.41 9.84
N CYS A 7 6.94 -2.34 9.41
CA CYS A 7 6.87 -1.85 8.03
C CYS A 7 7.34 -2.91 7.03
N LEU A 8 8.46 -3.59 7.28
CA LEU A 8 8.98 -4.64 6.41
C LEU A 8 8.03 -5.85 6.35
N LEU A 9 7.45 -6.25 7.48
CA LEU A 9 6.46 -7.32 7.51
C LEU A 9 5.20 -6.94 6.73
N GLY A 10 4.74 -5.69 6.88
CA GLY A 10 3.62 -5.15 6.11
C GLY A 10 3.89 -5.18 4.61
N LEU A 11 5.06 -4.71 4.18
CA LEU A 11 5.50 -4.78 2.80
C LEU A 11 5.56 -6.21 2.26
N LEU A 12 6.05 -7.15 3.07
CA LEU A 12 6.14 -8.56 2.69
C LEU A 12 4.75 -9.17 2.47
N PHE A 13 3.82 -9.01 3.42
CA PHE A 13 2.46 -9.51 3.26
C PHE A 13 1.74 -8.84 2.09
N PHE A 14 1.95 -7.54 1.91
CA PHE A 14 1.41 -6.83 0.77
C PHE A 14 1.93 -7.40 -0.56
N LEU A 15 3.24 -7.66 -0.68
CA LEU A 15 3.81 -8.29 -1.87
C LEU A 15 3.27 -9.71 -2.11
N ILE A 16 3.15 -10.52 -1.05
CA ILE A 16 2.59 -11.87 -1.13
C ILE A 16 1.15 -11.83 -1.67
N SER A 17 0.33 -10.86 -1.23
CA SER A 17 -1.03 -10.72 -1.77
C SER A 17 -1.05 -10.46 -3.29
N TYR A 18 -0.15 -9.60 -3.78
CA TYR A 18 -0.02 -9.31 -5.20
C TYR A 18 0.51 -10.51 -6.00
N LEU A 19 1.33 -11.36 -5.38
CA LEU A 19 1.74 -12.62 -5.98
C LEU A 19 0.53 -13.53 -6.21
N PHE A 20 -0.38 -13.63 -5.25
CA PHE A 20 -1.63 -14.38 -5.44
C PHE A 20 -2.54 -13.73 -6.50
N PHE A 21 -2.73 -12.41 -6.47
CA PHE A 21 -3.56 -11.71 -7.48
C PHE A 21 -3.02 -11.82 -8.90
N SER A 22 -1.70 -12.02 -9.05
CA SER A 22 -1.08 -12.18 -10.37
C SER A 22 -1.40 -13.50 -11.06
N LYS A 23 -1.93 -14.49 -10.33
CA LYS A 23 -2.17 -15.88 -10.80
C LYS A 23 -0.92 -16.57 -11.36
N VAL A 24 0.28 -16.12 -10.98
CA VAL A 24 1.55 -16.78 -11.33
C VAL A 24 1.72 -18.10 -10.57
N LEU A 25 1.15 -18.19 -9.37
CA LEU A 25 1.09 -19.43 -8.59
C LEU A 25 -0.24 -20.16 -8.84
N PRO A 26 -0.28 -21.49 -8.63
CA PRO A 26 -1.53 -22.25 -8.60
C PRO A 26 -2.57 -21.64 -7.64
N ASP A 27 -3.86 -21.84 -7.93
CA ASP A 27 -4.95 -21.33 -7.09
C ASP A 27 -4.96 -22.06 -5.73
N PHE A 28 -4.29 -21.44 -4.75
CA PHE A 28 -4.34 -21.84 -3.33
C PHE A 28 -5.49 -21.16 -2.57
N GLN A 29 -6.50 -20.64 -3.28
CA GLN A 29 -7.61 -19.85 -2.71
C GLN A 29 -8.69 -20.69 -2.00
N VAL A 30 -8.50 -22.01 -1.94
CA VAL A 30 -9.35 -22.95 -1.20
C VAL A 30 -8.44 -23.69 -0.20
N PRO A 31 -8.76 -23.71 1.10
CA PRO A 31 -10.04 -23.34 1.72
C PRO A 31 -10.14 -21.89 2.23
N ILE A 32 -9.09 -21.07 2.10
CA ILE A 32 -9.03 -19.70 2.65
C ILE A 32 -8.61 -18.74 1.54
N ASP A 33 -9.23 -17.57 1.50
CA ASP A 33 -8.80 -16.48 0.63
C ASP A 33 -7.52 -15.79 1.11
N PHE A 34 -6.40 -16.49 0.94
CA PHE A 34 -5.09 -16.00 1.37
C PHE A 34 -4.74 -14.67 0.71
N ALA A 35 -5.15 -14.45 -0.55
CA ALA A 35 -4.83 -13.25 -1.29
C ALA A 35 -5.34 -12.00 -0.55
N HIS A 36 -6.63 -11.99 -0.20
CA HIS A 36 -7.23 -10.86 0.49
C HIS A 36 -6.83 -10.79 1.98
N TRP A 37 -6.54 -11.92 2.64
CA TRP A 37 -6.03 -11.92 4.02
C TRP A 37 -4.64 -11.28 4.12
N PHE A 38 -3.72 -11.67 3.23
CA PHE A 38 -2.39 -11.05 3.17
C PHE A 38 -2.48 -9.57 2.79
N ASN A 39 -3.40 -9.20 1.91
CA ASN A 39 -3.61 -7.81 1.53
C ASN A 39 -4.10 -6.98 2.74
N LEU A 40 -5.07 -7.49 3.49
CA LEU A 40 -5.62 -6.85 4.68
C LEU A 40 -4.56 -6.64 5.76
N ILE A 41 -3.85 -7.70 6.14
CA ILE A 41 -2.82 -7.65 7.18
C ILE A 41 -1.65 -6.76 6.72
N GLY A 42 -1.25 -6.88 5.44
CA GLY A 42 -0.24 -6.03 4.82
C GLY A 42 -0.61 -4.56 4.93
N ALA A 43 -1.79 -4.17 4.43
CA ALA A 43 -2.28 -2.80 4.47
C ALA A 43 -2.34 -2.23 5.89
N TRP A 44 -2.85 -3.00 6.86
CA TRP A 44 -2.86 -2.59 8.26
C TRP A 44 -1.45 -2.28 8.79
N LEU A 45 -0.49 -3.19 8.57
CA LEU A 45 0.88 -3.03 9.06
C LEU A 45 1.60 -1.85 8.40
N LEU A 46 1.28 -1.53 7.14
CA LEU A 46 1.82 -0.37 6.43
C LEU A 46 1.47 0.96 7.10
N LEU A 47 0.46 1.02 7.96
CA LEU A 47 0.20 2.22 8.79
C LEU A 47 1.41 2.62 9.64
N SER A 48 2.27 1.66 10.00
CA SER A 48 3.51 1.89 10.77
C SER A 48 4.49 2.84 10.06
N PHE A 49 4.37 3.05 8.74
CA PHE A 49 5.18 4.03 8.02
C PHE A 49 4.95 5.46 8.50
N ASN A 50 3.77 5.76 9.06
CA ASN A 50 3.47 7.06 9.65
C ASN A 50 4.40 7.43 10.81
N ASP A 51 4.93 6.43 11.52
CA ASP A 51 5.81 6.63 12.66
C ASP A 51 7.29 6.67 12.28
N VAL A 52 7.68 6.09 11.13
CA VAL A 52 9.08 6.01 10.71
C VAL A 52 9.54 7.23 9.90
N PHE A 53 8.63 7.86 9.15
CA PHE A 53 8.99 9.00 8.32
C PHE A 53 9.01 10.33 9.13
N PRO A 54 9.86 11.30 8.74
CA PRO A 54 10.12 12.50 9.54
C PRO A 54 8.88 13.38 9.70
N LYS A 55 8.62 13.90 10.90
CA LYS A 55 7.42 14.74 11.14
C LYS A 55 7.59 16.15 10.55
N ASN A 56 7.12 16.34 9.32
CA ASN A 56 7.04 17.63 8.64
C ASN A 56 5.63 17.85 8.05
N LYS A 57 5.32 19.06 7.57
CA LYS A 57 3.97 19.40 7.07
C LYS A 57 3.49 18.45 5.96
N LEU A 58 4.39 18.05 5.06
CA LEU A 58 4.09 17.11 3.98
C LEU A 58 3.77 15.72 4.53
N ASN A 59 4.55 15.22 5.50
CA ASN A 59 4.33 13.90 6.09
C ASN A 59 3.09 13.84 6.98
N ILE A 60 2.63 14.95 7.56
CA ILE A 60 1.32 15.00 8.23
C ILE A 60 0.22 14.68 7.21
N VAL A 61 0.25 15.33 6.05
CA VAL A 61 -0.71 15.05 4.96
C VAL A 61 -0.57 13.61 4.47
N ALA A 62 0.66 13.15 4.26
CA ALA A 62 0.95 11.77 3.85
C ALA A 62 0.38 10.74 4.84
N SER A 63 0.52 10.98 6.14
CA SER A 63 0.02 10.06 7.18
C SER A 63 -1.50 10.03 7.25
N ILE A 64 -2.17 11.18 7.08
CA ILE A 64 -3.63 11.23 6.99
C ILE A 64 -4.11 10.44 5.77
N ILE A 65 -3.51 10.67 4.61
CA ILE A 65 -3.88 9.97 3.36
C ILE A 65 -3.62 8.47 3.49
N THR A 66 -2.48 8.07 4.07
CA THR A 66 -2.14 6.67 4.33
C THR A 66 -3.18 6.02 5.24
N ALA A 67 -3.58 6.69 6.33
CA ALA A 67 -4.59 6.18 7.25
C ALA A 67 -5.96 5.98 6.56
N LEU A 68 -6.39 6.96 5.74
CA LEU A 68 -7.60 6.83 4.93
C LEU A 68 -7.51 5.67 3.95
N GLY A 69 -6.34 5.48 3.33
CA GLY A 69 -6.08 4.36 2.42
C GLY A 69 -6.12 2.99 3.10
N VAL A 70 -5.63 2.88 4.33
CA VAL A 70 -5.74 1.65 5.14
C VAL A 70 -7.20 1.37 5.48
N ILE A 71 -7.95 2.37 5.95
CA ILE A 71 -9.40 2.23 6.24
C ILE A 71 -10.15 1.75 4.99
N ALA A 72 -9.85 2.34 3.83
CA ALA A 72 -10.46 1.93 2.57
C ALA A 72 -10.06 0.51 2.15
N HIS A 73 -8.81 0.11 2.32
CA HIS A 73 -8.35 -1.27 2.07
C HIS A 73 -9.03 -2.29 2.97
N ILE A 74 -9.27 -1.95 4.24
CA ILE A 74 -10.02 -2.81 5.16
C ILE A 74 -11.44 -3.02 4.62
N GLY A 75 -12.10 -1.94 4.18
CA GLY A 75 -13.42 -2.01 3.56
C GLY A 75 -13.43 -2.86 2.28
N LEU A 76 -12.46 -2.64 1.38
CA LEU A 76 -12.29 -3.44 0.16
C LEU A 76 -12.15 -4.93 0.47
N CYS A 77 -11.18 -5.29 1.32
CA CYS A 77 -10.94 -6.69 1.66
C CYS A 77 -12.15 -7.32 2.37
N THR A 78 -12.94 -6.54 3.12
CA THR A 78 -14.19 -7.03 3.73
C THR A 78 -15.24 -7.36 2.66
N ILE A 79 -15.36 -6.53 1.61
CA ILE A 79 -16.24 -6.80 0.47
C ILE A 79 -15.76 -8.07 -0.27
N ASP A 80 -14.45 -8.21 -0.49
CA ASP A 80 -13.86 -9.39 -1.12
C ASP A 80 -14.11 -10.65 -0.28
N PHE A 81 -13.93 -10.55 1.04
CA PHE A 81 -14.57 -11.33 2.12
C PHE A 81 -15.90 -11.97 1.75
N ILE A 82 -16.87 -11.08 1.59
CA ILE A 82 -18.26 -11.43 1.38
C ILE A 82 -18.43 -12.07 0.00
N MET A 83 -17.79 -11.52 -1.05
CA MET A 83 -17.84 -12.10 -2.40
C MET A 83 -17.25 -13.52 -2.45
N TRP A 84 -16.12 -13.76 -1.79
CA TRP A 84 -15.49 -15.08 -1.71
C TRP A 84 -16.37 -16.08 -0.97
N SER A 85 -17.09 -15.65 0.08
CA SER A 85 -17.96 -16.53 0.88
C SER A 85 -19.10 -17.20 0.08
N PHE A 86 -19.45 -16.66 -1.10
CA PHE A 86 -20.45 -17.27 -1.99
C PHE A 86 -19.94 -18.48 -2.78
N GLY A 87 -18.64 -18.80 -2.72
CA GLY A 87 -18.06 -19.99 -3.37
C GLY A 87 -18.29 -19.97 -4.88
N ASN A 88 -18.99 -20.97 -5.41
CA ASN A 88 -19.28 -21.07 -6.85
C ASN A 88 -20.64 -20.46 -7.25
N ASN A 89 -21.34 -19.76 -6.35
CA ASN A 89 -22.62 -19.13 -6.63
C ASN A 89 -22.42 -17.78 -7.34
N GLU A 90 -22.17 -17.85 -8.65
CA GLU A 90 -21.93 -16.65 -9.48
C GLU A 90 -23.14 -15.71 -9.55
N VAL A 91 -24.38 -16.24 -9.47
CA VAL A 91 -25.61 -15.43 -9.47
C VAL A 91 -25.67 -14.54 -8.22
N ALA A 92 -25.32 -15.08 -7.05
CA ALA A 92 -25.30 -14.30 -5.81
C ALA A 92 -24.19 -13.25 -5.81
N LYS A 93 -23.00 -13.58 -6.35
CA LYS A 93 -21.90 -12.62 -6.50
C LYS A 93 -22.27 -11.47 -7.43
N GLU A 94 -22.92 -11.77 -8.55
CA GLU A 94 -23.37 -10.76 -9.51
C GLU A 94 -24.43 -9.84 -8.90
N ALA A 95 -25.39 -10.40 -8.15
CA ALA A 95 -26.39 -9.60 -7.43
C ALA A 95 -25.75 -8.63 -6.43
N LEU A 96 -24.77 -9.11 -5.64
CA LEU A 96 -24.01 -8.26 -4.73
C LEU A 96 -23.21 -7.18 -5.46
N SER A 97 -22.52 -7.55 -6.54
CA SER A 97 -21.75 -6.61 -7.36
C SER A 97 -22.63 -5.51 -7.94
N ASN A 98 -23.82 -5.86 -8.42
CA ASN A 98 -24.82 -4.90 -8.90
C ASN A 98 -25.34 -3.99 -7.77
N GLN A 99 -25.60 -4.54 -6.58
CA GLN A 99 -26.01 -3.73 -5.44
C GLN A 99 -24.95 -2.71 -5.04
N ILE A 100 -23.68 -3.12 -4.95
CA ILE A 100 -22.57 -2.23 -4.61
C ILE A 100 -22.35 -1.17 -5.69
N SER A 101 -22.43 -1.56 -6.97
CA SER A 101 -22.31 -0.63 -8.10
C SER A 101 -23.37 0.47 -8.10
N ASN A 102 -24.57 0.16 -7.57
CA ASN A 102 -25.66 1.11 -7.40
C ASN A 102 -25.63 1.87 -6.07
N ALA A 103 -24.63 1.66 -5.21
CA ALA A 103 -24.45 2.33 -3.94
C ALA A 103 -23.18 3.21 -3.96
N PRO A 104 -23.24 4.46 -4.46
CA PRO A 104 -22.08 5.36 -4.56
C PRO A 104 -21.33 5.56 -3.23
N SER A 105 -22.05 5.55 -2.10
CA SER A 105 -21.48 5.68 -0.75
C SER A 105 -20.62 4.50 -0.32
N ILE A 106 -20.66 3.38 -1.03
CA ILE A 106 -19.80 2.21 -0.82
C ILE A 106 -18.78 2.12 -1.96
N LEU A 107 -19.25 2.23 -3.20
CA LEU A 107 -18.44 2.07 -4.42
C LEU A 107 -17.23 3.02 -4.45
N TYR A 108 -17.46 4.32 -4.28
CA TYR A 108 -16.36 5.29 -4.38
C TYR A 108 -15.33 5.17 -3.25
N PRO A 109 -15.73 5.17 -1.96
CA PRO A 109 -14.74 5.13 -0.88
C PRO A 109 -14.02 3.79 -0.77
N PHE A 110 -14.65 2.66 -1.08
CA PHE A 110 -14.03 1.35 -0.81
C PHE A 110 -13.53 0.61 -2.04
N ILE A 111 -14.02 0.91 -3.25
CA ILE A 111 -13.62 0.18 -4.45
C ILE A 111 -12.82 1.06 -5.41
N ILE A 112 -13.32 2.26 -5.74
CA ILE A 112 -12.71 3.07 -6.81
C ILE A 112 -11.55 3.92 -6.28
N VAL A 113 -11.81 4.76 -5.27
CA VAL A 113 -10.87 5.83 -4.88
C VAL A 113 -10.06 5.43 -3.66
N GLY A 114 -10.70 4.94 -2.60
CA GLY A 114 -10.05 4.83 -1.31
C GLY A 114 -8.86 3.88 -1.26
N PRO A 115 -8.90 2.67 -1.86
CA PRO A 115 -7.72 1.79 -1.87
C PRO A 115 -6.48 2.49 -2.45
N SER A 116 -6.66 3.26 -3.53
CA SER A 116 -5.58 4.03 -4.15
C SER A 116 -4.91 5.04 -3.21
N LEU A 117 -5.62 5.53 -2.18
CA LEU A 117 -5.06 6.46 -1.19
C LEU A 117 -3.90 5.85 -0.40
N LEU A 118 -3.85 4.53 -0.20
CA LEU A 118 -2.73 3.89 0.49
C LEU A 118 -1.42 4.10 -0.28
N PHE A 119 -1.46 3.86 -1.59
CA PHE A 119 -0.32 4.05 -2.47
C PHE A 119 0.08 5.52 -2.58
N ILE A 120 -0.91 6.41 -2.68
CA ILE A 120 -0.68 7.86 -2.74
C ILE A 120 -0.03 8.34 -1.45
N GLY A 121 -0.54 7.96 -0.29
CA GLY A 121 0.01 8.36 1.02
C GLY A 121 1.47 7.92 1.18
N LEU A 122 1.78 6.67 0.84
CA LEU A 122 3.14 6.13 0.88
C LEU A 122 4.07 6.77 -0.17
N ALA A 123 3.58 7.11 -1.36
CA ALA A 123 4.34 7.84 -2.37
C ALA A 123 4.62 9.29 -1.94
N ILE A 124 3.66 9.95 -1.28
CA ILE A 124 3.85 11.29 -0.71
C ILE A 124 4.92 11.23 0.39
N HIS A 125 4.92 10.20 1.24
CA HIS A 125 6.00 9.98 2.20
C HIS A 125 7.39 9.92 1.52
N ALA A 126 7.48 9.27 0.35
CA ALA A 126 8.71 9.18 -0.42
C ALA A 126 9.17 10.52 -1.05
N LEU A 127 8.26 11.46 -1.35
CA LEU A 127 8.59 12.78 -1.92
C LEU A 127 9.58 13.57 -1.05
N ASN A 128 9.53 13.39 0.26
CA ASN A 128 10.48 14.01 1.18
C ASN A 128 11.94 13.62 0.92
N PHE A 129 12.15 12.48 0.28
CA PHE A 129 13.48 11.94 -0.02
C PHE A 129 13.91 12.18 -1.47
N LEU A 130 13.10 12.87 -2.28
CA LEU A 130 13.39 13.05 -3.71
C LEU A 130 14.70 13.83 -3.95
N LYS A 131 15.10 14.72 -3.03
CA LYS A 131 16.36 15.47 -3.13
C LYS A 131 17.59 14.68 -2.69
N THR A 132 17.44 13.71 -1.80
CA THR A 132 18.56 13.00 -1.16
C THR A 132 18.73 11.58 -1.72
N TYR A 133 17.63 10.91 -2.01
CA TYR A 133 17.56 9.54 -2.50
C TYR A 133 16.67 9.49 -3.76
N THR A 134 16.99 10.30 -4.77
CA THR A 134 16.15 10.54 -5.95
C THR A 134 15.74 9.26 -6.66
N ILE A 135 16.69 8.35 -6.91
CA ILE A 135 16.42 7.08 -7.60
C ILE A 135 15.41 6.25 -6.80
N ILE A 136 15.65 6.07 -5.50
CA ILE A 136 14.82 5.23 -4.63
C ILE A 136 13.42 5.86 -4.45
N ALA A 137 13.34 7.18 -4.24
CA ALA A 137 12.07 7.88 -4.11
C ALA A 137 11.25 7.80 -5.43
N THR A 138 11.91 7.92 -6.58
CA THR A 138 11.26 7.80 -7.89
C THR A 138 10.75 6.38 -8.13
N MET A 139 11.47 5.34 -7.71
CA MET A 139 10.96 3.96 -7.77
C MET A 139 9.62 3.81 -7.04
N VAL A 140 9.48 4.40 -5.85
CA VAL A 140 8.21 4.37 -5.09
C VAL A 140 7.11 5.10 -5.84
N ILE A 141 7.38 6.31 -6.33
CA ILE A 141 6.36 7.14 -7.01
C ILE A 141 5.90 6.48 -8.30
N VAL A 142 6.85 6.06 -9.15
CA VAL A 142 6.56 5.38 -10.42
C VAL A 142 5.89 4.04 -10.17
N GLY A 143 6.35 3.28 -9.17
CA GLY A 143 5.73 2.01 -8.75
C GLY A 143 4.26 2.19 -8.38
N ALA A 144 3.93 3.18 -7.55
CA ALA A 144 2.56 3.48 -7.14
C ALA A 144 1.65 3.78 -8.34
N VAL A 145 2.10 4.66 -9.24
CA VAL A 145 1.35 5.00 -10.46
C VAL A 145 1.20 3.78 -11.38
N SER A 146 2.25 2.97 -11.51
CA SER A 146 2.27 1.79 -12.37
C SER A 146 1.34 0.68 -11.85
N ILE A 147 1.19 0.54 -10.53
CA ILE A 147 0.20 -0.38 -9.93
C ILE A 147 -1.21 0.03 -10.37
N GLY A 148 -1.57 1.30 -10.19
CA GLY A 148 -2.88 1.82 -10.61
C GLY A 148 -3.11 1.66 -12.11
N PHE A 149 -2.12 2.01 -12.94
CA PHE A 149 -2.19 1.85 -14.39
C PHE A 149 -2.38 0.38 -14.80
N SER A 150 -1.61 -0.53 -14.19
CA SER A 150 -1.68 -1.97 -14.48
C SER A 150 -3.02 -2.57 -14.10
N PHE A 151 -3.60 -2.13 -12.98
CA PHE A 151 -4.89 -2.61 -12.49
C PHE A 151 -6.06 -2.06 -13.31
N PHE A 152 -6.16 -0.73 -13.46
CA PHE A 152 -7.32 -0.08 -14.07
C PHE A 152 -7.33 -0.14 -15.60
N ILE A 153 -6.15 0.03 -16.24
CA ILE A 153 -6.06 0.20 -17.69
C ILE A 153 -5.67 -1.13 -18.36
N LEU A 154 -4.58 -1.75 -17.92
CA LEU A 154 -4.09 -2.98 -18.55
C LEU A 154 -4.84 -4.24 -18.09
N LYS A 155 -5.44 -4.21 -16.89
CA LYS A 155 -6.10 -5.36 -16.25
C LYS A 155 -5.23 -6.61 -16.25
N ASN A 156 -3.92 -6.45 -16.01
CA ASN A 156 -2.93 -7.52 -16.12
C ASN A 156 -2.23 -7.75 -14.78
N GLY A 157 -2.46 -8.93 -14.20
CA GLY A 157 -1.92 -9.33 -12.91
C GLY A 157 -0.39 -9.39 -12.84
N ILE A 158 0.29 -9.70 -13.95
CA ILE A 158 1.76 -9.78 -14.00
C ILE A 158 2.36 -8.37 -13.92
N TYR A 159 1.85 -7.43 -14.73
CA TYR A 159 2.33 -6.04 -14.67
C TYR A 159 2.00 -5.37 -13.34
N MET A 160 0.87 -5.73 -12.74
CA MET A 160 0.51 -5.30 -11.39
C MET A 160 1.50 -5.81 -10.34
N LEU A 161 1.88 -7.09 -10.40
CA LEU A 161 2.89 -7.69 -9.52
C LEU A 161 4.26 -7.01 -9.71
N LEU A 162 4.73 -6.86 -10.95
CA LEU A 162 6.01 -6.21 -11.23
C LEU A 162 6.05 -4.77 -10.70
N SER A 163 4.96 -4.03 -10.87
CA SER A 163 4.81 -2.67 -10.32
C SER A 163 4.86 -2.68 -8.79
N CYS A 164 4.20 -3.65 -8.15
CA CYS A 164 4.23 -3.85 -6.70
C CYS A 164 5.65 -4.18 -6.19
N VAL A 165 6.39 -5.04 -6.90
CA VAL A 165 7.80 -5.34 -6.57
C VAL A 165 8.63 -4.06 -6.58
N VAL A 166 8.54 -3.24 -7.62
CA VAL A 166 9.27 -1.96 -7.71
C VAL A 166 8.90 -1.03 -6.55
N PHE A 167 7.61 -0.91 -6.26
CA PHE A 167 7.09 -0.08 -5.17
C PHE A 167 7.60 -0.54 -3.79
N VAL A 168 7.47 -1.83 -3.49
CA VAL A 168 7.86 -2.43 -2.21
C VAL A 168 9.37 -2.37 -2.01
N VAL A 169 10.16 -2.67 -3.05
CA VAL A 169 11.62 -2.55 -2.99
C VAL A 169 12.03 -1.11 -2.75
N GLY A 170 11.41 -0.14 -3.43
CA GLY A 170 11.67 1.29 -3.21
C GLY A 170 11.41 1.71 -1.75
N LEU A 171 10.27 1.31 -1.17
CA LEU A 171 9.95 1.62 0.23
C LEU A 171 10.88 0.91 1.21
N GLY A 172 11.20 -0.36 0.96
CA GLY A 172 12.14 -1.13 1.78
C GLY A 172 13.55 -0.51 1.80
N LEU A 173 14.04 -0.07 0.64
CA LEU A 173 15.32 0.65 0.52
C LEU A 173 15.28 2.02 1.22
N LEU A 174 14.18 2.78 1.08
CA LEU A 174 14.01 4.05 1.80
C LEU A 174 14.00 3.85 3.32
N LEU A 175 13.45 2.74 3.80
CA LEU A 175 13.39 2.39 5.22
C LEU A 175 14.76 1.95 5.77
N CYS A 176 15.53 1.22 4.96
CA CYS A 176 16.85 0.70 5.32
C CYS A 176 17.99 1.69 5.03
N ARG A 177 17.68 2.89 4.53
CA ARG A 177 18.70 3.94 4.33
C ARG A 177 19.45 4.18 5.64
N LYS A 178 20.76 4.39 5.54
CA LYS A 178 21.52 4.96 6.66
C LYS A 178 20.99 6.37 6.86
N GLU A 179 20.56 6.71 8.06
CA GLU A 179 20.37 8.12 8.42
C GLU A 179 21.74 8.77 8.32
N THR A 180 22.02 9.38 7.16
CA THR A 180 23.21 10.21 7.02
C THR A 180 22.92 11.46 7.82
N GLU A 181 23.32 11.41 9.10
CA GLU A 181 23.55 12.51 10.02
C GLU A 181 22.70 13.76 9.79
N ARG A 182 21.49 13.78 10.36
CA ARG A 182 20.93 15.04 10.87
C ARG A 182 21.46 15.32 12.28
N GLY A 183 22.75 15.07 12.50
CA GLY A 183 23.49 15.34 13.73
C GLY A 183 24.24 16.66 13.72
N ASP A 184 24.53 17.26 12.56
CA ASP A 184 25.58 18.28 12.48
C ASP A 184 25.14 19.74 12.27
N THR A 185 23.84 20.05 12.40
CA THR A 185 23.36 21.45 12.35
C THR A 185 22.87 21.99 13.69
N LYS A 186 22.60 21.13 14.69
CA LYS A 186 22.18 21.60 16.03
C LYS A 186 23.33 21.76 17.04
N GLN A 187 24.49 21.16 16.78
CA GLN A 187 25.62 21.22 17.72
C GLN A 187 26.62 22.35 17.40
N LYS A 188 26.57 22.96 16.20
CA LYS A 188 27.40 24.13 15.85
C LYS A 188 26.85 25.47 16.33
N GLU A 189 25.56 25.55 16.70
CA GLU A 189 24.97 26.78 17.28
C GLU A 189 25.09 26.86 18.81
N PHE A 190 25.18 25.73 19.51
CA PHE A 190 25.33 25.71 20.98
C PHE A 190 26.78 25.68 21.49
N GLY A 191 27.77 25.64 20.59
CA GLY A 191 29.20 25.69 20.91
C GLY A 191 29.85 27.06 20.71
N LYS A 192 29.06 28.12 20.50
CA LYS A 192 29.53 29.50 20.25
C LYS A 192 28.88 30.56 21.16
N LEU A 193 28.41 30.15 22.34
CA LEU A 193 28.01 31.07 23.41
C LEU A 193 28.86 30.81 24.65
#